data_AF-A0A929IGH2-F1
#
_entry.id   AF-A0A929IGH2-F1
#
_cell.length_a   1.000
_cell.length_b   1.000
_cell.length_c   1.000
_cell.angle_alpha   90.00
_cell.angle_beta   90.00
_cell.angle_gamma   90.00
#
_symmetry.space_group_name_H-M   'P 1'
#
loop_
_entity.id
_entity.type
_entity.pdbx_description
1 polymer ?
#
loop_
_entity_poly.entity_id
_entity_poly.type
_entity_poly.pdbx_seq_one_letter_code
_entity_poly.pdbx_strand_id
1 'polypeptide(L)'
;VPYVYFFIGVALVGPGSAWYHLDPNNSTLFWDRLPMTIAFMALVAAVLSDRISRGWVACRGLNLLVAAGIVSVVWWDYGEIRGAGDLRAYALVQFWPVVLIPLVLYLFPGGRHVRMRYLVAALVFYALAKLLEHYDHGVFALTGGAVSGHSIKHLLATLAPAAILAMMRQWPREGEG
;
A
#
# COMPACT_ATOMS: atom_id res chain seq x y z
N VAL A 1 0.89 14.29 -8.71
CA VAL A 1 0.40 14.49 -7.32
C VAL A 1 0.22 13.17 -6.57
N PRO A 2 -0.58 12.17 -7.03
CA PRO A 2 -0.80 10.93 -6.27
C PRO A 2 0.49 10.18 -5.88
N TYR A 3 1.45 10.08 -6.80
CA TYR A 3 2.74 9.41 -6.51
C TYR A 3 3.57 10.11 -5.42
N VAL A 4 3.39 11.42 -5.20
CA VAL A 4 4.05 12.13 -4.09
C VAL A 4 3.52 11.61 -2.75
N TYR A 5 2.19 11.52 -2.61
CA TYR A 5 1.56 10.96 -1.42
C TYR A 5 1.95 9.49 -1.23
N PHE A 6 2.01 8.72 -2.33
CA PHE A 6 2.45 7.33 -2.30
C PHE A 6 3.86 7.20 -1.71
N PHE A 7 4.85 7.92 -2.23
CA PHE A 7 6.23 7.80 -1.76
C PHE A 7 6.45 8.41 -0.39
N ILE A 8 5.73 9.48 -0.02
CA ILE A 8 5.73 9.99 1.36
C ILE A 8 5.21 8.91 2.31
N GLY A 9 4.07 8.28 1.98
CA GLY A 9 3.52 7.18 2.76
C GLY A 9 4.53 6.05 2.91
N VAL A 10 5.08 5.54 1.80
CA VAL A 10 6.11 4.47 1.80
C VAL A 10 7.34 4.85 2.63
N ALA A 11 7.84 6.08 2.52
CA ALA A 11 8.98 6.54 3.31
C ALA A 11 8.69 6.58 4.81
N LEU A 12 7.45 6.93 5.19
CA LEU A 12 7.01 6.99 6.58
C LEU A 12 6.66 5.61 7.17
N VAL A 13 6.30 4.61 6.36
CA VAL A 13 6.08 3.22 6.82
C VAL A 13 7.34 2.66 7.48
N GLY A 14 8.53 2.95 6.95
CA GLY A 14 9.79 2.43 7.51
C GLY A 14 9.99 2.80 8.99
N PRO A 15 10.03 4.11 9.33
CA PRO A 15 10.12 4.57 10.72
C PRO A 15 8.94 4.13 11.59
N GLY A 16 7.70 4.17 11.07
CA GLY A 16 6.51 3.72 11.81
C GLY A 16 6.58 2.23 12.19
N SER A 17 6.92 1.39 11.22
CA SER A 17 7.14 -0.05 11.41
C SER A 17 8.28 -0.32 12.38
N ALA A 18 9.41 0.39 12.25
CA ALA A 18 10.54 0.25 13.17
C ALA A 18 10.16 0.60 14.61
N TRP A 19 9.42 1.69 14.82
CA TRP A 19 8.95 2.08 16.15
C TRP A 19 8.00 1.03 16.74
N TYR A 20 7.06 0.51 15.93
CA TYR A 20 6.19 -0.57 16.37
C TYR A 20 6.95 -1.83 16.78
N HIS A 21 8.01 -2.23 16.07
CA HIS A 21 8.82 -3.39 16.47
C HIS A 21 9.69 -3.14 17.70
N LEU A 22 10.07 -1.88 17.96
CA LEU A 22 10.82 -1.49 19.15
C LEU A 22 9.96 -1.44 20.42
N ASP A 23 8.71 -1.00 20.29
CA ASP A 23 7.76 -0.89 21.40
C ASP A 23 6.36 -1.34 20.93
N PRO A 24 6.07 -2.66 20.93
CA PRO A 24 4.84 -3.19 20.36
C PRO A 24 3.60 -2.84 21.20
N ASN A 25 2.83 -1.85 20.76
CA ASN A 25 1.55 -1.47 21.36
C ASN A 25 0.61 -0.83 20.33
N ASN A 26 -0.65 -0.56 20.71
CA ASN A 26 -1.65 -0.01 19.79
C ASN A 26 -1.30 1.40 19.28
N SER A 27 -0.65 2.23 20.10
CA SER A 27 -0.23 3.58 19.72
C SER A 27 0.90 3.54 18.68
N THR A 28 1.90 2.70 18.87
CA THR A 28 2.98 2.54 17.87
C THR A 28 2.48 1.83 16.61
N LEU A 29 1.51 0.90 16.74
CA LEU A 29 0.85 0.25 15.60
C LEU A 29 0.01 1.23 14.77
N PHE A 30 -0.60 2.25 15.40
CA PHE A 30 -1.26 3.34 14.67
C PHE A 30 -0.30 4.03 13.71
N TRP A 31 0.91 4.34 14.18
CA TRP A 31 1.95 4.98 13.37
C TRP A 31 2.55 4.10 12.28
N ASP A 32 2.49 2.77 12.43
CA ASP A 32 2.80 1.84 11.34
C ASP A 32 1.68 1.81 10.28
N ARG A 33 0.41 1.77 10.71
CA ARG A 33 -0.77 1.65 9.83
C ARG A 33 -1.11 2.91 9.06
N LEU A 34 -0.98 4.08 9.68
CA LEU A 34 -1.39 5.35 9.09
C LEU A 34 -0.66 5.63 7.77
N PRO A 35 0.68 5.59 7.68
CA PRO A 35 1.40 5.78 6.42
C PRO A 35 1.07 4.75 5.35
N MET A 36 0.82 3.49 5.73
CA MET A 36 0.40 2.44 4.80
C MET A 36 -0.92 2.81 4.11
N THR A 37 -1.92 3.30 4.86
CA THR A 37 -3.21 3.67 4.27
C THR A 37 -3.09 4.82 3.27
N ILE A 38 -2.23 5.81 3.56
CA ILE A 38 -1.93 6.92 2.65
C ILE A 38 -1.32 6.37 1.36
N ALA A 39 -0.35 5.47 1.46
CA ALA A 39 0.28 4.85 0.29
C ALA A 39 -0.73 4.07 -0.56
N PHE A 40 -1.53 3.18 0.03
CA PHE A 40 -2.52 2.40 -0.71
C PHE A 40 -3.53 3.28 -1.43
N MET A 41 -4.11 4.25 -0.73
CA MET A 41 -5.14 5.12 -1.29
C MET A 41 -4.59 6.07 -2.36
N ALA A 42 -3.34 6.54 -2.19
CA ALA A 42 -2.64 7.30 -3.21
C ALA A 42 -2.37 6.48 -4.48
N LEU A 43 -2.02 5.19 -4.35
CA LEU A 43 -1.82 4.31 -5.49
C LEU A 43 -3.13 4.03 -6.23
N VAL A 44 -4.23 3.77 -5.51
CA VAL A 44 -5.56 3.63 -6.11
C VAL A 44 -5.94 4.91 -6.88
N ALA A 45 -5.76 6.09 -6.27
CA ALA A 45 -6.03 7.35 -6.93
C ALA A 45 -5.17 7.55 -8.19
N ALA A 46 -3.89 7.15 -8.17
CA ALA A 46 -3.01 7.21 -9.33
C ALA A 46 -3.53 6.35 -10.49
N VAL A 47 -3.95 5.12 -10.21
CA VAL A 47 -4.49 4.19 -11.22
C VAL A 47 -5.81 4.72 -11.79
N LEU A 48 -6.74 5.16 -10.95
CA LEU A 48 -8.02 5.70 -11.41
C LEU A 48 -7.82 6.97 -12.25
N SER A 49 -6.84 7.80 -11.91
CA SER A 49 -6.51 9.02 -12.67
C SER A 49 -5.93 8.73 -14.05
N ASP A 50 -5.10 7.68 -14.16
CA ASP A 50 -4.52 7.27 -15.44
C ASP A 50 -5.55 6.58 -16.35
N ARG A 51 -6.52 5.87 -15.77
CA ARG A 51 -7.48 5.03 -16.52
C ARG A 51 -8.84 5.67 -16.81
N ILE A 52 -9.35 6.53 -15.93
CA ILE A 52 -10.73 7.02 -16.00
C ILE A 52 -10.76 8.53 -16.31
N SER A 53 -10.20 9.38 -15.45
CA SER A 53 -10.14 10.81 -15.74
C SER A 53 -8.96 11.52 -15.05
N ARG A 54 -8.21 12.30 -15.83
CA ARG A 54 -6.98 12.96 -15.36
C ARG A 54 -7.22 14.14 -14.41
N GLY A 55 -8.34 14.84 -14.52
CA GLY A 55 -8.57 16.10 -13.80
C GLY A 55 -9.34 15.94 -12.49
N TRP A 56 -10.51 15.31 -12.55
CA TRP A 56 -11.42 15.25 -11.39
C TRP A 56 -10.95 14.22 -10.35
N VAL A 57 -10.57 13.03 -10.80
CA VAL A 57 -10.11 11.94 -9.91
C VAL A 57 -8.73 12.23 -9.31
N ALA A 58 -7.83 12.88 -10.06
CA ALA A 58 -6.46 13.12 -9.60
C ALA A 58 -6.35 14.05 -8.39
N CYS A 59 -7.25 15.02 -8.25
CA CYS A 59 -7.23 15.96 -7.13
C CYS A 59 -8.33 15.66 -6.10
N ARG A 60 -9.61 15.61 -6.52
CA ARG A 60 -10.72 15.37 -5.57
C ARG A 60 -10.78 13.92 -5.12
N GLY A 61 -10.63 12.98 -6.05
CA GLY A 61 -10.61 11.55 -5.74
C GLY A 61 -9.44 11.18 -4.82
N LEU A 62 -8.25 11.71 -5.07
CA LEU A 62 -7.09 11.51 -4.20
C LEU A 62 -7.36 11.92 -2.75
N ASN A 63 -7.84 13.15 -2.53
CA ASN A 63 -8.08 13.66 -1.18
C ASN A 63 -9.15 12.83 -0.45
N LEU A 64 -10.22 12.43 -1.14
CA LEU A 64 -11.28 11.60 -0.56
C LEU A 64 -10.78 10.20 -0.20
N LEU A 65 -10.01 9.56 -1.09
CA LEU A 65 -9.46 8.22 -0.84
C LEU A 65 -8.46 8.25 0.31
N VAL A 66 -7.53 9.22 0.33
CA VAL A 66 -6.57 9.37 1.43
C VAL A 66 -7.28 9.66 2.74
N ALA A 67 -8.28 10.54 2.74
CA ALA A 67 -9.09 10.81 3.93
C ALA A 67 -9.82 9.54 4.41
N ALA A 68 -10.39 8.73 3.52
CA ALA A 68 -11.00 7.46 3.88
C ALA A 68 -9.98 6.48 4.49
N GLY A 69 -8.76 6.43 3.95
CA GLY A 69 -7.64 5.67 4.53
C GLY A 69 -7.31 6.11 5.96
N ILE A 70 -7.12 7.41 6.18
CA ILE A 70 -6.82 7.98 7.50
C ILE A 70 -7.97 7.71 8.48
N VAL A 71 -9.21 7.99 8.08
CA VAL A 71 -10.41 7.75 8.89
C VAL A 71 -10.53 6.28 9.28
N SER A 72 -10.15 5.34 8.41
CA SER A 72 -10.21 3.91 8.74
C SER A 72 -9.32 3.52 9.93
N VAL A 73 -8.12 4.13 10.05
CA VAL A 73 -7.18 3.85 11.14
C VAL A 73 -7.57 4.63 12.39
N VAL A 74 -7.98 5.89 12.24
CA VAL A 74 -8.48 6.72 13.36
C VAL A 74 -9.72 6.09 13.98
N TRP A 75 -10.62 5.54 13.17
CA TRP A 75 -11.81 4.83 13.65
C TRP A 75 -11.44 3.58 14.46
N TRP A 76 -10.51 2.78 13.94
CA TRP A 76 -10.00 1.62 14.67
C TRP A 76 -9.40 2.04 16.02
N ASP A 77 -8.47 3.01 16.03
CA ASP A 77 -7.78 3.47 17.24
C ASP A 77 -8.74 4.05 18.28
N TYR A 78 -9.70 4.87 17.84
CA TYR A 78 -10.75 5.41 18.69
C TYR A 78 -11.59 4.30 19.36
N GLY A 79 -11.93 3.25 18.61
CA GLY A 79 -12.63 2.08 19.15
C GLY A 79 -11.75 1.26 20.09
N GLU A 80 -10.49 1.07 19.72
CA GLU A 80 -9.50 0.27 20.46
C GLU A 80 -9.26 0.83 21.86
N ILE A 81 -9.12 2.16 22.00
CA ILE A 81 -8.99 2.85 23.29
C ILE A 81 -10.20 2.61 24.20
N ARG A 82 -11.36 2.26 23.63
CA ARG A 82 -12.62 1.95 24.35
C ARG A 82 -12.90 0.45 24.50
N GLY A 83 -11.96 -0.41 24.10
CA GLY A 83 -12.13 -1.86 24.11
C GLY A 83 -13.08 -2.39 23.02
N ALA A 84 -13.37 -1.59 22.00
CA ALA A 84 -14.28 -1.92 20.90
C ALA A 84 -13.66 -1.61 19.52
N GLY A 85 -12.37 -1.91 19.35
CA GLY A 85 -11.64 -1.68 18.10
C GLY A 85 -12.23 -2.47 16.94
N ASP A 86 -12.51 -1.80 15.81
CA ASP A 86 -13.02 -2.41 14.59
C ASP A 86 -12.06 -2.20 13.42
N LEU A 87 -11.50 -3.29 12.92
CA LEU A 87 -10.53 -3.30 11.83
C LEU A 87 -11.15 -3.42 10.44
N ARG A 88 -12.47 -3.59 10.30
CA ARG A 88 -13.09 -3.88 8.99
C ARG A 88 -12.83 -2.78 7.96
N ALA A 89 -12.93 -1.51 8.37
CA ALA A 89 -12.65 -0.38 7.51
C ALA A 89 -11.18 -0.36 7.07
N TYR A 90 -10.24 -0.59 8.00
CA TYR A 90 -8.81 -0.67 7.70
C TYR A 90 -8.49 -1.85 6.77
N ALA A 91 -9.09 -3.02 7.02
CA ALA A 91 -8.94 -4.21 6.19
C ALA A 91 -9.42 -3.94 4.75
N LEU A 92 -10.53 -3.21 4.59
CA LEU A 92 -10.98 -2.78 3.26
C LEU A 92 -9.92 -1.89 2.58
N VAL A 93 -9.39 -0.90 3.28
CA VAL A 93 -8.33 -0.02 2.75
C VAL A 93 -7.06 -0.80 2.37
N GLN A 94 -6.73 -1.85 3.13
CA GLN A 94 -5.53 -2.66 2.93
C GLN A 94 -5.67 -3.66 1.77
N PHE A 95 -6.81 -4.37 1.68
CA PHE A 95 -6.98 -5.49 0.75
C PHE A 95 -7.76 -5.14 -0.50
N TRP A 96 -8.67 -4.17 -0.46
CA TRP A 96 -9.44 -3.77 -1.63
C TRP A 96 -8.59 -3.30 -2.82
N PRO A 97 -7.48 -2.57 -2.65
CA PRO A 97 -6.59 -2.19 -3.76
C PRO A 97 -6.09 -3.40 -4.56
N VAL A 98 -5.89 -4.55 -3.92
CA VAL A 98 -5.41 -5.78 -4.58
C VAL A 98 -6.41 -6.30 -5.61
N VAL A 99 -7.71 -6.08 -5.38
CA VAL A 99 -8.79 -6.48 -6.30
C VAL A 99 -9.15 -5.35 -7.26
N LEU A 100 -9.28 -4.13 -6.73
CA LEU A 100 -9.72 -2.95 -7.48
C LEU A 100 -8.74 -2.56 -8.58
N ILE A 101 -7.43 -2.59 -8.30
CA ILE A 101 -6.43 -2.17 -9.29
C ILE A 101 -6.46 -3.09 -10.52
N PRO A 102 -6.37 -4.43 -10.41
CA PRO A 102 -6.51 -5.32 -11.57
C PRO A 102 -7.84 -5.15 -12.30
N LEU A 103 -8.94 -5.00 -11.57
CA LEU A 103 -10.27 -4.81 -12.17
C LEU A 103 -10.32 -3.54 -13.02
N VAL A 104 -9.82 -2.41 -12.52
CA VAL A 104 -9.76 -1.15 -13.27
C VAL A 104 -8.87 -1.29 -14.51
N LEU A 105 -7.73 -1.98 -14.42
CA LEU A 105 -6.86 -2.19 -15.56
C LEU A 105 -7.51 -3.06 -16.65
N TYR A 106 -8.28 -4.08 -16.22
CA TYR A 106 -9.04 -4.95 -17.12
C TYR A 106 -10.17 -4.20 -17.82
N LEU A 107 -10.96 -3.41 -17.07
CA LEU A 107 -12.09 -2.65 -17.61
C LEU A 107 -11.65 -1.43 -18.46
N PHE A 108 -10.49 -0.84 -18.18
CA PHE A 108 -10.00 0.38 -18.82
C PHE A 108 -8.56 0.21 -19.34
N PRO A 109 -8.35 -0.50 -20.46
CA PRO A 109 -7.01 -0.86 -20.95
C PRO A 109 -6.18 0.33 -21.49
N GLY A 110 -6.78 1.49 -21.75
CA GLY A 110 -6.18 2.64 -22.46
C GLY A 110 -5.34 3.65 -21.64
N GLY A 111 -4.65 3.24 -20.59
CA GLY A 111 -3.81 4.14 -19.77
C GLY A 111 -2.50 4.55 -20.44
N ARG A 112 -1.98 5.75 -20.12
CA ARG A 112 -0.77 6.30 -20.75
C ARG A 112 0.50 6.03 -19.93
N HIS A 113 0.39 6.01 -18.61
CA HIS A 113 1.55 6.01 -17.72
C HIS A 113 1.64 4.75 -16.86
N VAL A 114 0.49 4.16 -16.53
CA VAL A 114 0.44 2.96 -15.71
C VAL A 114 0.61 1.73 -16.60
N ARG A 115 1.73 1.00 -16.45
CA ARG A 115 1.99 -0.23 -17.20
C ARG A 115 1.64 -1.46 -16.37
N MET A 116 0.78 -2.34 -16.93
CA MET A 116 0.25 -3.54 -16.27
C MET A 116 1.33 -4.38 -15.58
N ARG A 117 2.45 -4.65 -16.26
CA ARG A 117 3.52 -5.53 -15.74
C ARG A 117 4.10 -5.07 -14.39
N TYR A 118 4.24 -3.77 -14.18
CA TYR A 118 4.82 -3.25 -12.93
C TYR A 118 3.81 -3.24 -11.79
N LEU A 119 2.54 -2.97 -12.09
CA LEU A 119 1.49 -3.10 -11.08
C LEU A 119 1.26 -4.55 -10.69
N VAL A 120 1.24 -5.47 -11.65
CA VAL A 120 1.16 -6.90 -11.36
C VAL A 120 2.35 -7.33 -10.51
N ALA A 121 3.59 -6.92 -10.87
CA ALA A 121 4.76 -7.19 -10.04
C ALA A 121 4.60 -6.64 -8.61
N ALA A 122 4.13 -5.40 -8.46
CA ALA A 122 3.91 -4.80 -7.14
C ALA A 122 2.86 -5.57 -6.31
N LEU A 123 1.75 -5.96 -6.94
CA LEU A 123 0.70 -6.76 -6.31
C LEU A 123 1.19 -8.15 -5.92
N VAL A 124 1.98 -8.81 -6.77
CA VAL A 124 2.59 -10.11 -6.47
C VAL A 124 3.53 -10.01 -5.28
N PHE A 125 4.44 -9.02 -5.26
CA PHE A 125 5.34 -8.82 -4.11
C PHE A 125 4.57 -8.54 -2.82
N TYR A 126 3.52 -7.72 -2.89
CA TYR A 126 2.65 -7.45 -1.75
C TYR A 126 1.91 -8.71 -1.26
N ALA A 127 1.33 -9.48 -2.16
CA ALA A 127 0.63 -10.72 -1.83
C ALA A 127 1.58 -11.76 -1.21
N LEU A 128 2.80 -11.90 -1.77
CA LEU A 128 3.83 -12.77 -1.20
C LEU A 128 4.27 -12.30 0.20
N ALA A 129 4.41 -10.98 0.42
CA ALA A 129 4.71 -10.46 1.75
C ALA A 129 3.62 -10.84 2.76
N LYS A 130 2.32 -10.67 2.41
CA LYS A 130 1.20 -11.08 3.27
C LYS A 130 1.14 -12.60 3.50
N LEU A 131 1.51 -13.40 2.50
CA LEU A 131 1.58 -14.85 2.62
C LEU A 131 2.67 -15.27 3.62
N LEU A 132 3.86 -14.67 3.53
CA LEU A 132 4.97 -14.95 4.46
C LEU A 132 4.64 -14.50 5.88
N GLU A 133 3.93 -13.38 6.04
CA GLU A 133 3.42 -12.94 7.33
C GLU A 133 2.44 -13.95 7.93
N HIS A 134 1.53 -14.50 7.12
CA HIS A 134 0.57 -15.50 7.57
C HIS A 134 1.26 -16.81 8.02
N TYR A 135 2.32 -17.21 7.32
CA TYR A 135 3.09 -18.42 7.61
C TYR A 135 4.39 -18.12 8.39
N ASP A 136 4.43 -17.07 9.21
CA ASP A 136 5.66 -16.60 9.87
C ASP A 136 6.42 -17.71 10.61
N HIS A 137 5.73 -18.44 11.50
CA HIS A 137 6.30 -19.55 12.24
C HIS A 137 6.69 -20.74 11.36
N GLY A 138 5.93 -21.01 10.30
CA GLY A 138 6.23 -22.07 9.35
C GLY A 138 7.53 -21.78 8.59
N VAL A 139 7.71 -20.54 8.14
CA VAL A 139 8.94 -20.08 7.51
C VAL A 139 10.11 -20.14 8.50
N PHE A 140 9.92 -19.70 9.74
CA PHE A 140 10.95 -19.76 10.77
C PHE A 140 11.42 -21.20 11.06
N ALA A 141 10.49 -22.16 11.10
CA ALA A 141 10.81 -23.57 11.27
C ALA A 141 11.57 -24.14 10.06
N LEU A 142 11.13 -23.83 8.84
CA LEU A 142 11.76 -24.28 7.59
C LEU A 142 13.19 -23.73 7.39
N THR A 143 13.47 -22.53 7.89
CA THR A 143 14.80 -21.91 7.83
C THR A 143 15.71 -22.33 8.98
N GLY A 144 15.27 -23.25 9.85
CA GLY A 144 16.05 -23.68 11.01
C GLY A 144 16.25 -22.58 12.06
N GLY A 145 15.31 -21.64 12.15
CA GLY A 145 15.37 -20.51 13.09
C GLY A 145 16.24 -19.34 12.64
N ALA A 146 16.76 -19.34 11.41
CA ALA A 146 17.62 -18.27 10.91
C ALA A 146 16.84 -16.99 10.55
N VAL A 147 15.68 -17.14 9.91
CA VAL A 147 14.87 -16.00 9.41
C VAL A 147 13.39 -16.35 9.47
N SER A 148 12.55 -15.43 9.96
CA SER A 148 11.10 -15.61 10.01
C SER A 148 10.40 -15.05 8.76
N GLY A 149 9.15 -15.49 8.51
CA GLY A 149 8.36 -14.95 7.41
C GLY A 149 8.13 -13.44 7.53
N HIS A 150 7.99 -12.93 8.76
CA HIS A 150 7.87 -11.52 9.10
C HIS A 150 9.13 -10.71 8.79
N SER A 151 10.33 -11.26 8.93
CA SER A 151 11.53 -10.57 8.45
C SER A 151 11.56 -10.47 6.92
N ILE A 152 11.23 -11.56 6.22
CA ILE A 152 11.24 -11.61 4.75
C ILE A 152 10.12 -10.76 4.16
N LYS A 153 8.96 -10.67 4.83
CA LYS A 153 7.83 -9.87 4.36
C LYS A 153 8.22 -8.42 4.13
N HIS A 154 9.05 -7.85 5.01
CA HIS A 154 9.46 -6.45 4.89
C HIS A 154 10.28 -6.24 3.62
N LEU A 155 11.20 -7.15 3.33
CA LEU A 155 11.99 -7.12 2.09
C LEU A 155 11.07 -7.20 0.86
N LEU A 156 10.14 -8.15 0.80
CA LEU A 156 9.19 -8.24 -0.31
C LEU A 156 8.27 -7.03 -0.40
N ALA A 157 7.81 -6.51 0.73
CA ALA A 157 6.98 -5.32 0.79
C ALA A 157 7.70 -4.09 0.21
N THR A 158 9.04 -3.99 0.34
CA THR A 158 9.82 -2.92 -0.33
C THR A 158 9.97 -3.09 -1.84
N LEU A 159 9.86 -4.31 -2.37
CA LEU A 159 9.93 -4.55 -3.81
C LEU A 159 8.68 -4.05 -4.55
N ALA A 160 7.53 -3.97 -3.86
CA ALA A 160 6.31 -3.42 -4.43
C ALA A 160 6.45 -1.93 -4.83
N PRO A 161 6.82 -0.99 -3.94
CA PRO A 161 7.07 0.40 -4.33
C PRO A 161 8.29 0.54 -5.25
N ALA A 162 9.28 -0.36 -5.19
CA ALA A 162 10.39 -0.37 -6.15
C ALA A 162 9.91 -0.66 -7.58
N ALA A 163 8.95 -1.56 -7.76
CA ALA A 163 8.32 -1.81 -9.06
C ALA A 163 7.55 -0.58 -9.58
N ILE A 164 6.86 0.15 -8.69
CA ILE A 164 6.21 1.43 -9.04
C ILE A 164 7.23 2.48 -9.48
N LEU A 165 8.35 2.61 -8.76
CA LEU A 165 9.43 3.52 -9.13
C LEU A 165 10.05 3.15 -10.50
N ALA A 166 10.28 1.85 -10.74
CA ALA A 166 10.79 1.36 -12.01
C ALA A 166 9.81 1.66 -13.17
N MET A 167 8.51 1.57 -12.93
CA MET A 167 7.47 1.98 -13.88
C MET A 167 7.59 3.46 -14.23
N MET A 168 7.69 4.33 -13.22
CA MET A 168 7.76 5.78 -13.42
C MET A 168 9.00 6.21 -14.19
N ARG A 169 10.13 5.52 -14.02
CA ARG A 169 11.37 5.77 -14.79
C ARG A 169 11.23 5.52 -16.29
N GLN A 170 10.18 4.83 -16.73
CA GLN A 170 9.89 4.58 -18.15
C GLN A 170 8.83 5.51 -18.74
N TRP A 171 8.37 6.48 -17.98
CA TRP A 171 7.43 7.47 -18.49
C TRP A 171 8.15 8.31 -19.57
N PRO A 172 7.57 8.49 -20.77
CA PRO A 172 8.11 9.42 -21.76
C PRO A 172 8.36 10.80 -21.13
N ARG A 173 9.53 11.37 -21.39
CA ARG A 173 9.86 12.73 -20.91
C ARG A 173 8.99 13.74 -21.66
N GLU A 174 8.59 14.82 -21.00
CA GLU A 174 7.86 15.90 -21.66
C GLU A 174 8.73 16.45 -22.80
N GLY A 175 8.28 16.29 -24.05
CA GLY A 175 8.98 16.75 -25.26
C GLY A 175 9.27 15.71 -26.34
N GLU A 176 9.04 14.41 -26.10
CA GLU A 176 9.32 13.34 -27.10
C GLU A 176 8.06 12.86 -27.85
N GLY A 177 7.19 13.77 -28.31
CA GLY A 177 5.96 13.42 -29.03
C GLY A 177 5.64 14.35 -30.17
#